data_AF-F4BQY1-F1
#
_entry.id   AF-F4BQY1-F1
#
_cell.length_a   1.000
_cell.length_b   1.000
_cell.length_c   1.000
_cell.angle_alpha   90.00
_cell.angle_beta   90.00
_cell.angle_gamma   90.00
#
_symmetry.space_group_name_H-M   'P 1'
#
loop_
_entity.id
_entity.type
_entity.pdbx_description
1 polymer ?
#
loop_
_entity_poly.entity_id
_entity_poly.type
_entity_poly.pdbx_seq_one_letter_code
_entity_poly.pdbx_strand_id
1 'polypeptide(L)'
;MIAAEVQKVLPNSKVLKAFNTTFAGTLTSKTIGEDYQTTVLVADDDADAKNQIFDALDGSGLATLDADSLKRACELEALGFLQLTLDGSEKLAGMVALDFLINCK
;
A
#
# COMPACT_ATOMS: atom_id res chain seq x y z
N MET A 1 -3.09 -9.53 8.23
CA MET A 1 -2.58 -10.90 8.38
C MET A 1 -1.83 -11.40 7.15
N ILE A 2 -2.24 -11.08 5.92
CA ILE A 2 -1.66 -11.71 4.72
C ILE A 2 -0.16 -11.41 4.60
N ALA A 3 0.27 -10.16 4.79
CA ALA A 3 1.70 -9.83 4.64
C ALA A 3 2.62 -10.53 5.67
N ALA A 4 2.20 -10.62 6.93
CA ALA A 4 2.97 -11.30 7.97
C ALA A 4 3.06 -12.82 7.75
N GLU A 5 2.00 -13.46 7.23
CA GLU A 5 2.05 -14.87 6.84
C GLU A 5 2.92 -15.10 5.61
N VAL A 6 2.91 -14.17 4.63
CA VAL A 6 3.79 -14.21 3.47
C VAL A 6 5.27 -14.16 3.88
N GLN A 7 5.62 -13.32 4.86
CA GLN A 7 7.00 -13.25 5.39
C GLN A 7 7.46 -14.57 6.01
N LYS A 8 6.55 -15.34 6.64
CA LYS A 8 6.88 -16.66 7.21
C LYS A 8 7.17 -17.70 6.13
N VAL A 9 6.46 -17.66 5.00
CA VAL A 9 6.67 -18.62 3.89
C VAL A 9 7.82 -18.21 2.95
N LEU A 10 8.22 -16.93 2.98
CA LEU A 10 9.37 -16.38 2.25
C LEU A 10 10.41 -15.78 3.21
N PRO A 11 11.07 -16.57 4.07
CA PRO A 11 11.96 -16.06 5.11
C PRO A 11 13.23 -15.36 4.58
N ASN A 12 13.56 -15.58 3.31
CA ASN A 12 14.71 -14.95 2.64
C ASN A 12 14.32 -13.76 1.77
N SER A 13 13.03 -13.40 1.73
CA SER A 13 12.53 -12.21 1.03
C SER A 13 12.20 -11.14 2.07
N LYS A 14 12.35 -9.88 1.68
CA LYS A 14 11.86 -8.74 2.44
C LYS A 14 10.42 -8.47 2.04
N VAL A 15 9.47 -8.59 2.96
CA VAL A 15 8.04 -8.40 2.68
C VAL A 15 7.57 -7.06 3.23
N LEU A 16 6.99 -6.26 2.37
CA LEU A 16 6.33 -5.00 2.72
C LEU A 16 4.85 -5.00 2.33
N LYS A 17 4.06 -4.19 3.02
CA LYS A 17 2.67 -3.91 2.69
C LYS A 17 2.57 -2.48 2.18
N ALA A 18 2.16 -2.34 0.93
CA ALA A 18 1.91 -1.05 0.29
C ALA A 18 0.76 -1.13 -0.71
N PHE A 19 0.27 0.04 -1.15
CA PHE A 19 -0.74 0.22 -2.21
C PHE A 19 -2.16 -0.33 -1.96
N ASN A 20 -2.36 -1.19 -0.95
CA ASN A 20 -3.68 -1.78 -0.69
C ASN A 20 -4.76 -0.76 -0.31
N THR A 21 -4.36 0.44 0.12
CA THR A 21 -5.24 1.57 0.47
C THR A 21 -5.34 2.63 -0.63
N THR A 22 -4.73 2.39 -1.80
CA THR A 22 -4.79 3.29 -2.96
C THR A 22 -5.59 2.63 -4.08
N PHE A 23 -6.54 3.37 -4.66
CA PHE A 23 -7.34 2.86 -5.78
C PHE A 23 -6.58 2.97 -7.10
N ALA A 24 -6.77 2.04 -8.02
CA ALA A 24 -6.08 2.05 -9.32
C ALA A 24 -6.33 3.34 -10.12
N GLY A 25 -7.54 3.91 -10.02
CA GLY A 25 -7.86 5.21 -10.59
C GLY A 25 -6.99 6.31 -10.01
N THR A 26 -6.81 6.33 -8.69
CA THR A 26 -6.03 7.36 -7.99
C THR A 26 -4.53 7.18 -8.20
N LEU A 27 -4.04 5.96 -8.43
CA LEU A 27 -2.66 5.71 -8.85
C LEU A 27 -2.40 6.24 -10.27
N THR A 28 -3.39 6.17 -11.15
CA THR A 28 -3.29 6.68 -12.53
C THR A 28 -3.40 8.20 -12.58
N SER A 29 -4.41 8.78 -11.91
CA SER A 29 -4.62 10.23 -11.84
C SER A 29 -3.61 10.91 -10.93
N LYS A 30 -3.01 10.17 -10.01
CA LYS A 30 -2.13 10.64 -8.92
C LYS A 30 -2.85 11.52 -7.91
N THR A 31 -4.18 11.60 -7.97
CA THR A 31 -5.01 12.45 -7.12
C THR A 31 -6.20 11.69 -6.54
N ILE A 32 -6.68 12.14 -5.39
CA ILE A 32 -7.94 11.75 -4.77
C ILE A 32 -8.88 12.96 -4.89
N GLY A 33 -9.85 12.87 -5.78
CA GLY A 33 -10.64 14.04 -6.19
C GLY A 33 -9.77 15.07 -6.92
N GLU A 34 -10.10 16.35 -6.75
CA GLU A 34 -9.41 17.46 -7.41
C GLU A 34 -8.22 18.00 -6.59
N ASP A 35 -8.28 17.89 -5.27
CA ASP A 35 -7.40 18.68 -4.38
C ASP A 35 -6.33 17.86 -3.65
N TYR A 36 -6.48 16.54 -3.55
CA TYR A 36 -5.57 15.72 -2.73
C TYR A 36 -4.65 14.87 -3.59
N GLN A 37 -3.38 14.82 -3.23
CA GLN A 37 -2.41 13.90 -3.83
C GLN A 37 -2.66 12.48 -3.32
N THR A 38 -2.52 11.48 -4.17
CA THR A 38 -2.61 10.08 -3.77
C THR A 38 -1.39 9.70 -2.92
N THR A 39 -1.64 9.13 -1.74
CA THR A 39 -0.60 8.70 -0.80
C THR A 39 -0.53 7.19 -0.72
N VAL A 40 0.66 6.63 -0.97
CA VAL A 40 0.98 5.22 -0.74
C VAL A 40 1.49 5.07 0.70
N LEU A 41 0.75 4.31 1.52
CA LEU A 41 1.19 3.91 2.85
C LEU A 41 2.09 2.68 2.72
N VAL A 42 3.26 2.68 3.38
CA VAL A 42 4.24 1.59 3.30
C VAL A 42 4.58 1.09 4.70
N ALA A 43 4.28 -0.18 5.00
CA ALA A 43 4.68 -0.85 6.24
C ALA A 43 5.70 -1.96 5.96
N ASP A 44 6.85 -1.91 6.63
CA ASP A 44 7.97 -2.86 6.51
C ASP A 44 8.82 -2.83 7.79
N ASP A 45 9.42 -3.97 8.15
CA ASP A 45 10.38 -4.11 9.25
C ASP A 45 11.84 -3.83 8.79
N ASP A 46 12.13 -3.87 7.49
CA ASP A 46 13.44 -3.58 6.91
C ASP A 46 13.49 -2.15 6.36
N ALA A 47 14.30 -1.30 6.99
CA ALA A 47 14.41 0.12 6.62
C ALA A 47 14.99 0.32 5.21
N ASP A 48 15.91 -0.54 4.76
CA ASP A 48 16.53 -0.41 3.45
C ASP A 48 15.54 -0.77 2.33
N ALA A 49 14.75 -1.84 2.49
CA ALA A 49 13.68 -2.19 1.55
C ALA A 49 12.61 -1.10 1.49
N LYS A 50 12.26 -0.52 2.64
CA LYS A 50 11.32 0.60 2.69
C LYS A 50 11.84 1.81 1.90
N ASN A 51 13.11 2.18 2.09
CA ASN A 51 13.73 3.28 1.36
C ASN A 51 13.77 3.02 -0.15
N GLN A 52 14.00 1.78 -0.59
CA GLN A 52 13.96 1.43 -2.01
C GLN A 52 12.59 1.69 -2.64
N ILE A 53 11.49 1.52 -1.89
CA ILE A 53 10.14 1.87 -2.36
C ILE A 53 9.95 3.38 -2.44
N PHE A 54 10.42 4.12 -1.43
CA PHE A 54 10.34 5.58 -1.46
C PHE A 54 11.13 6.17 -2.62
N ASP A 55 12.35 5.69 -2.85
CA ASP A 55 13.19 6.10 -3.97
C ASP A 55 12.56 5.71 -5.32
N ALA A 56 11.97 4.51 -5.42
CA ALA A 56 11.29 4.08 -6.65
C ALA A 56 10.04 4.90 -6.98
N LEU A 57 9.40 5.49 -5.97
CA LEU A 57 8.23 6.35 -6.12
C LEU A 57 8.57 7.84 -6.14
N ASP A 58 9.82 8.22 -5.92
CA ASP A 58 10.25 9.60 -6.00
C ASP A 58 10.04 10.16 -7.42
N GLY A 59 9.56 11.40 -7.52
CA GLY A 59 9.19 12.03 -8.78
C GLY A 59 7.99 11.40 -9.51
N SER A 60 7.37 10.32 -8.99
CA SER A 60 6.20 9.68 -9.61
C SER A 60 4.95 10.58 -9.60
N GLY A 61 4.92 11.57 -8.70
CA GLY A 61 3.76 12.41 -8.40
C GLY A 61 2.80 11.78 -7.39
N LEU A 62 3.14 10.62 -6.82
CA LEU A 62 2.49 10.07 -5.63
C LEU A 62 3.21 10.58 -4.37
N ALA A 63 2.46 10.77 -3.29
CA ALA A 63 3.05 10.89 -1.97
C ALA A 63 3.33 9.49 -1.41
N THR A 64 4.35 9.37 -0.58
CA THR A 64 4.65 8.14 0.16
C THR A 64 4.73 8.44 1.65
N LEU A 65 4.17 7.56 2.48
CA LEU A 65 4.20 7.70 3.93
C LEU A 65 4.60 6.38 4.59
N ASP A 66 5.56 6.47 5.50
CA ASP A 66 5.95 5.34 6.36
C ASP A 66 4.83 5.03 7.37
N ALA A 67 4.28 3.82 7.27
CA ALA A 67 3.31 3.26 8.19
C ALA A 67 3.96 2.35 9.25
N ASP A 68 5.25 2.54 9.52
CA ASP A 68 6.05 1.84 10.52
C ASP A 68 6.27 0.35 10.17
N SER A 69 6.41 -0.50 11.19
CA SER A 69 6.66 -1.94 11.08
C SER A 69 5.58 -2.72 10.32
N LEU A 70 5.95 -3.91 9.82
CA LEU A 70 5.04 -4.83 9.14
C LEU A 70 3.86 -5.27 10.04
N LYS A 71 3.95 -5.05 11.36
CA LYS A 71 2.84 -5.22 12.31
C LYS A 71 1.64 -4.32 12.01
N ARG A 72 1.82 -3.22 11.27
CA ARG A 72 0.72 -2.34 10.82
C ARG A 72 0.01 -2.86 9.56
N ALA A 73 0.53 -3.90 8.91
CA ALA A 73 -0.10 -4.48 7.72
C ALA A 73 -1.51 -5.02 7.99
N CYS A 74 -1.82 -5.47 9.21
CA CYS A 74 -3.16 -5.91 9.55
C CYS A 74 -4.17 -4.76 9.54
N GLU A 75 -3.78 -3.60 10.08
CA GLU A 75 -4.59 -2.38 10.06
C GLU A 75 -4.75 -1.85 8.63
N LEU A 76 -3.68 -1.86 7.82
CA LEU A 76 -3.75 -1.46 6.41
C LEU A 76 -4.67 -2.39 5.59
N GLU A 77 -4.60 -3.71 5.81
CA GLU A 77 -5.52 -4.68 5.21
C GLU A 77 -6.97 -4.44 5.63
N ALA A 78 -7.22 -4.18 6.92
CA ALA A 78 -8.55 -3.88 7.42
C ALA A 78 -9.11 -2.57 6.83
N LEU A 79 -8.26 -1.55 6.68
CA LEU A 79 -8.63 -0.28 6.07
C LEU A 79 -8.98 -0.45 4.59
N GLY A 80 -8.14 -1.14 3.81
CA GLY A 80 -8.42 -1.41 2.41
C GLY A 80 -9.67 -2.27 2.22
N PHE A 81 -9.88 -3.28 3.08
CA PHE A 81 -11.12 -4.04 3.07
C PHE A 81 -12.35 -3.17 3.36
N LEU A 82 -12.27 -2.30 4.37
CA LEU A 82 -13.35 -1.36 4.67
C LEU A 82 -13.64 -0.46 3.46
N GLN A 83 -12.62 0.11 2.82
CA GLN A 83 -12.75 0.92 1.60
C GLN A 83 -13.49 0.15 0.50
N LEU A 84 -13.12 -1.11 0.25
CA LEU A 84 -13.81 -1.97 -0.74
C LEU A 84 -15.28 -2.22 -0.38
N THR A 85 -15.59 -2.47 0.89
CA THR A 85 -16.99 -2.69 1.31
C THR A 85 -17.85 -1.44 1.19
N LEU A 86 -17.27 -0.26 1.39
CA LEU A 86 -17.96 1.02 1.23
C LEU A 86 -18.20 1.34 -0.26
N ASP A 87 -17.22 1.08 -1.13
CA ASP A 87 -17.37 1.20 -2.59
C ASP A 87 -18.42 0.22 -3.14
N GLY A 88 -18.37 -1.05 -2.73
CA GLY A 88 -19.38 -2.05 -3.10
C GLY A 88 -20.80 -1.75 -2.60
N SER A 89 -20.96 -0.82 -1.66
CA SER A 89 -22.27 -0.30 -1.22
C SER A 89 -22.63 1.05 -1.84
N GLU A 90 -21.91 1.48 -2.88
CA GLU A 90 -22.02 2.77 -3.59
C GLU A 90 -21.89 4.00 -2.68
N LYS A 91 -21.26 3.83 -1.52
CA LYS A 91 -21.02 4.92 -0.56
C LYS A 91 -19.73 5.69 -0.88
N LEU A 92 -18.87 5.10 -1.70
CA LEU A 92 -17.66 5.67 -2.29
C LEU A 92 -17.62 5.25 -3.77
N ALA A 93 -16.79 5.92 -4.58
CA ALA A 93 -16.64 5.59 -6.00
C ALA A 93 -15.19 5.19 -6.33
N GLY A 94 -15.00 3.98 -6.86
CA GLY A 94 -13.86 3.55 -7.68
C GLY A 94 -13.01 2.41 -7.10
N MET A 95 -12.95 1.26 -7.79
CA MET A 95 -12.20 0.07 -7.37
C MET A 95 -11.09 -0.34 -8.35
N VAL A 96 -9.85 -0.48 -7.84
CA VAL A 96 -9.04 -1.74 -7.74
C VAL A 96 -7.92 -1.45 -6.71
N ALA A 97 -7.70 -2.29 -5.71
CA ALA A 97 -6.50 -2.23 -4.86
C ALA A 97 -5.40 -3.10 -5.49
N LEU A 98 -4.23 -2.54 -5.77
CA LEU A 98 -3.05 -3.34 -6.09
C LEU A 98 -2.36 -3.69 -4.77
N ASP A 99 -2.19 -4.97 -4.49
CA ASP A 99 -1.25 -5.45 -3.48
C ASP A 99 0.08 -5.75 -4.20
N PHE A 100 1.13 -4.95 -3.93
CA PHE A 100 2.49 -5.29 -4.36
C PHE A 100 3.26 -5.92 -3.20
N LEU A 101 3.64 -7.18 -3.37
CA LEU A 101 4.67 -7.84 -2.56
C LEU A 101 5.97 -7.76 -3.36
N ILE A 102 6.87 -6.85 -2.99
CA ILE A 102 8.13 -6.69 -3.71
C ILE A 102 9.17 -7.64 -3.10
N ASN A 103 9.63 -8.59 -3.92
CA ASN A 103 10.72 -9.50 -3.60
C ASN A 103 12.05 -8.81 -3.94
N CYS A 104 12.68 -8.14 -2.97
CA CYS A 104 14.09 -7.77 -3.12
C CYS A 104 14.95 -8.99 -2.81
N LYS A 105 15.59 -9.53 -3.86
CA LYS A 105 16.68 -10.49 -3.75
C LYS A 105 17.97 -9.80 -3.35
#